data_AF-A0A2G4GVE1-F1
#
_entry.id   AF-A0A2G4GVE1-F1
#
_cell.length_a   1.000
_cell.length_b   1.000
_cell.length_c   1.000
_cell.angle_alpha   90.00
_cell.angle_beta   90.00
_cell.angle_gamma   90.00
#
_symmetry.space_group_name_H-M   'P 1'
#
loop_
_entity.id
_entity.type
_entity.pdbx_description
1 polymer ?
#
loop_
_entity_poly.entity_id
_entity_poly.type
_entity_poly.pdbx_seq_one_letter_code
_entity_poly.pdbx_strand_id
1 'polypeptide(L)'
;MIVKSLDPRIERAALDDESKIGELNVHEHFETYEVFQQVKRGTHHQHVGNVHAPNAEMAMLFAKEQYCRRGAAVNLWVVATSNVFVTEYVDADIFETTEDKLYRDPNSYKVMDRINAYKARTSKV
;
A
#
# COMPACT_ATOMS: atom_id res chain seq x y z
N MET A 1 13.83 27.73 -18.04
CA MET A 1 13.22 28.76 -17.14
C MET A 1 13.66 28.45 -15.70
N ILE A 2 13.88 29.45 -14.83
CA ILE A 2 14.21 29.18 -13.42
C ILE A 2 12.94 28.76 -12.66
N VAL A 3 13.04 27.66 -11.92
CA VAL A 3 11.93 27.10 -11.14
C VAL A 3 11.54 28.07 -10.02
N LYS A 4 10.25 28.43 -9.94
CA LYS A 4 9.68 29.20 -8.84
C LYS A 4 9.07 28.27 -7.81
N SER A 5 9.49 28.37 -6.56
CA SER A 5 9.01 27.53 -5.46
C SER A 5 8.82 28.36 -4.19
N LEU A 6 7.86 27.97 -3.36
CA LEU A 6 7.65 28.59 -2.04
C LEU A 6 8.74 28.21 -1.03
N ASP A 7 9.57 27.19 -1.31
CA ASP A 7 10.72 26.87 -0.47
C ASP A 7 11.91 27.79 -0.82
N PRO A 8 12.36 28.65 0.12
CA PRO A 8 13.43 29.61 -0.14
C PRO A 8 14.79 28.94 -0.42
N ARG A 9 14.95 27.64 -0.14
CA ARG A 9 16.15 26.88 -0.53
C ARG A 9 16.19 26.63 -2.03
N ILE A 10 15.04 26.38 -2.65
CA ILE A 10 14.92 26.12 -4.08
C ILE A 10 15.16 27.41 -4.87
N GLU A 11 14.59 28.52 -4.41
CA GLU A 11 14.84 29.83 -5.02
C GLU A 11 16.33 30.22 -4.95
N ARG A 12 17.00 29.97 -3.82
CA ARG A 12 18.44 30.20 -3.68
C ARG A 12 19.29 29.29 -4.56
N ALA A 13 18.84 28.06 -4.80
CA ALA A 13 19.54 27.12 -5.65
C ALA A 13 19.47 27.49 -7.14
N ALA A 14 18.59 28.42 -7.52
CA ALA A 14 18.44 28.95 -8.88
C ALA A 14 18.37 27.87 -9.95
N LEU A 15 17.68 26.76 -9.64
CA LEU A 15 17.57 25.61 -10.53
C LEU A 15 16.78 26.00 -11.78
N ASP A 16 17.34 25.70 -12.94
CA ASP A 16 16.68 25.81 -14.23
C ASP A 16 16.00 24.49 -14.61
N ASP A 17 14.77 24.60 -15.10
CA ASP A 17 13.90 23.47 -15.48
C ASP A 17 14.44 22.66 -16.68
N GLU A 18 15.48 23.18 -17.35
CA GLU A 18 16.13 22.51 -18.49
C GLU A 18 17.47 21.85 -18.13
N SER A 19 18.03 22.14 -16.95
CA SER A 19 19.28 21.49 -16.57
C SER A 19 19.01 20.06 -16.14
N LYS A 20 19.63 19.13 -16.87
CA LYS A 20 19.69 17.70 -16.51
C LYS A 20 20.59 17.44 -15.29
N ILE A 21 20.89 18.46 -14.49
CA ILE A 21 21.74 18.36 -13.31
C ILE A 21 20.96 17.59 -12.24
N GLY A 22 21.26 16.30 -12.09
CA GLY A 22 20.53 15.38 -11.22
C GLY A 22 19.58 14.43 -11.94
N GLU A 23 19.54 14.42 -13.28
CA GLU A 23 18.95 13.29 -14.01
C GLU A 23 19.76 12.03 -13.70
N LEU A 24 19.13 11.08 -13.00
CA LEU A 24 19.73 9.81 -12.67
C LEU A 24 19.74 8.90 -13.89
N ASN A 25 20.91 8.34 -14.20
CA ASN A 25 21.03 7.31 -15.21
C ASN A 25 20.37 6.02 -14.73
N VAL A 26 19.90 5.21 -15.69
CA VAL A 26 19.40 3.87 -15.40
C VAL A 26 20.54 3.06 -14.74
N HIS A 27 20.30 2.51 -13.55
CA HIS A 27 21.26 1.82 -12.67
C HIS A 27 22.30 2.71 -11.93
N GLU A 28 22.13 4.03 -11.90
CA GLU A 28 22.97 4.90 -11.06
C GLU A 28 22.72 4.67 -9.56
N HIS A 29 21.52 4.21 -9.23
CA HIS A 29 21.12 3.84 -7.88
C HIS A 29 20.60 2.41 -7.83
N PHE A 30 20.62 1.85 -6.61
CA PHE A 30 19.97 0.57 -6.35
C PHE A 30 18.46 0.68 -6.53
N GLU A 31 17.87 -0.40 -7.02
CA GLU A 31 16.44 -0.50 -7.19
C GLU A 31 15.74 -0.48 -5.82
N THR A 32 14.59 0.19 -5.78
CA THR A 32 13.76 0.28 -4.57
C THR A 32 12.86 -0.95 -4.48
N TYR A 33 12.80 -1.54 -3.30
CA TYR A 33 11.95 -2.68 -2.95
C TYR A 33 11.03 -2.31 -1.81
N GLU A 34 9.73 -2.55 -1.98
CA GLU A 34 8.73 -2.49 -0.92
C GLU A 34 8.80 -3.75 -0.05
N VAL A 35 8.73 -3.57 1.26
CA VAL A 35 8.87 -4.62 2.26
C VAL A 35 7.56 -4.86 2.98
N PHE A 36 7.14 -6.12 3.04
CA PHE A 36 5.96 -6.55 3.78
C PHE A 36 6.33 -7.59 4.83
N GLN A 37 5.98 -7.33 6.09
CA GLN A 37 6.30 -8.18 7.23
C GLN A 37 5.06 -8.90 7.76
N GLN A 38 5.23 -10.17 8.11
CA GLN A 38 4.23 -10.93 8.88
C GLN A 38 4.76 -11.17 10.30
N VAL A 39 4.06 -10.64 11.30
CA VAL A 39 4.47 -10.73 12.72
C VAL A 39 4.10 -12.08 13.33
N LYS A 40 2.93 -12.64 12.98
CA LYS A 40 2.43 -13.93 13.51
C LYS A 40 1.90 -14.83 12.40
N ARG A 41 2.12 -16.14 12.52
CA ARG A 41 1.62 -17.11 11.54
C ARG A 41 0.09 -17.02 11.45
N GLY A 42 -0.44 -16.87 10.24
CA GLY A 42 -1.88 -16.75 9.99
C GLY A 42 -2.41 -15.32 9.97
N THR A 43 -1.58 -14.31 10.24
CA THR A 43 -1.93 -12.89 10.01
C THR A 43 -1.57 -12.47 8.58
N HIS A 44 -2.11 -11.35 8.09
CA HIS A 44 -1.70 -10.81 6.79
C HIS A 44 -0.33 -10.13 6.88
N HIS A 45 0.40 -10.12 5.77
CA HIS A 45 1.60 -9.30 5.64
C HIS A 45 1.23 -7.82 5.60
N GLN A 46 1.96 -7.00 6.35
CA GLN A 46 1.76 -5.56 6.41
C GLN A 46 2.97 -4.86 5.80
N HIS A 47 2.72 -3.83 5.00
CA HIS A 47 3.79 -2.97 4.50
C HIS A 47 4.45 -2.23 5.65
N VAL A 48 5.79 -2.29 5.71
CA VAL A 48 6.58 -1.67 6.80
C VAL A 48 7.53 -0.58 6.31
N GLY A 49 7.72 -0.47 5.00
CA GLY A 49 8.59 0.51 4.36
C GLY A 49 9.33 -0.10 3.17
N ASN A 50 10.43 0.56 2.77
CA ASN A 50 11.20 0.21 1.59
C ASN A 50 12.70 0.07 1.89
N VAL A 51 13.41 -0.65 1.01
CA VAL A 51 14.87 -0.76 1.01
C VAL A 51 15.41 -0.57 -0.40
N HIS A 52 16.65 -0.12 -0.52
CA HIS A 52 17.35 -0.03 -1.80
C HIS A 52 18.36 -1.17 -1.89
N ALA A 53 18.25 -2.01 -2.92
CA ALA A 53 19.11 -3.17 -3.09
C ALA A 53 19.39 -3.47 -4.57
N PRO A 54 20.52 -4.14 -4.89
CA PRO A 54 20.85 -4.50 -6.27
C PRO A 54 19.98 -5.64 -6.82
N ASN A 55 19.37 -6.45 -5.96
CA ASN A 55 18.48 -7.55 -6.33
C ASN A 55 17.58 -7.96 -5.14
N ALA A 56 16.61 -8.83 -5.41
CA ALA A 56 15.63 -9.28 -4.41
C ALA A 56 16.23 -10.05 -3.21
N GLU A 57 17.30 -10.83 -3.41
CA GLU A 57 17.95 -11.57 -2.30
C GLU A 57 18.61 -10.60 -1.31
N MET A 58 19.33 -9.61 -1.82
CA MET A 58 19.93 -8.55 -1.02
C MET A 58 18.85 -7.67 -0.37
N ALA A 59 17.76 -7.39 -1.08
CA ALA A 59 16.61 -6.66 -0.51
C ALA A 59 16.05 -7.40 0.71
N MET A 60 15.89 -8.73 0.63
CA MET A 60 15.41 -9.55 1.74
C MET A 60 16.36 -9.49 2.96
N LEU A 61 17.67 -9.54 2.72
CA LEU A 61 18.67 -9.42 3.78
C LEU A 61 18.58 -8.04 4.47
N PHE A 62 18.54 -6.97 3.69
CA PHE A 62 18.43 -5.61 4.22
C PHE A 62 17.11 -5.39 4.95
N ALA A 63 16.01 -5.88 4.40
CA ALA A 63 14.69 -5.83 5.02
C ALA A 63 14.66 -6.54 6.37
N LYS A 64 15.26 -7.74 6.45
CA LYS A 64 15.39 -8.50 7.70
C LYS A 64 16.16 -7.71 8.76
N GLU A 65 17.30 -7.13 8.40
CA GLU A 65 18.13 -6.39 9.34
C GLU A 65 17.51 -5.05 9.77
N GLN A 66 16.77 -4.38 8.89
CA GLN A 66 16.15 -3.09 9.17
C GLN A 66 14.84 -3.24 9.98
N TYR A 67 13.95 -4.15 9.55
CA TYR A 67 12.58 -4.24 10.06
C TYR A 67 12.36 -5.39 11.05
N CYS A 68 13.19 -6.43 11.02
CA CYS A 68 12.97 -7.65 11.82
C CYS A 68 14.02 -7.86 12.92
N ARG A 69 14.92 -6.91 13.17
CA ARG A 69 16.11 -7.08 14.04
C ARG A 69 15.85 -7.57 15.47
N ARG A 70 14.78 -7.08 16.11
CA ARG A 70 14.45 -7.40 17.52
C ARG A 70 12.98 -7.83 17.71
N GLY A 71 12.22 -7.91 16.64
CA GLY A 71 10.80 -8.29 16.66
C GLY A 71 10.59 -9.74 16.27
N ALA A 72 9.46 -10.32 16.70
CA ALA A 72 8.99 -11.59 16.16
C ALA A 72 8.43 -11.35 14.76
N ALA A 73 9.21 -11.65 13.72
CA ALA A 73 8.72 -11.79 12.36
C ALA A 73 8.77 -13.26 11.98
N VAL A 74 7.69 -13.77 11.39
CA VAL A 74 7.62 -15.17 10.93
C VAL A 74 7.81 -15.28 9.41
N ASN A 75 7.61 -14.19 8.66
CA ASN A 75 7.75 -14.15 7.22
C ASN A 75 7.99 -12.72 6.72
N LEU A 76 8.66 -12.59 5.57
CA LEU A 76 8.93 -11.34 4.87
C LEU A 76 8.70 -11.53 3.38
N TRP A 77 8.07 -10.54 2.75
CA TRP A 77 8.04 -10.39 1.30
C TRP A 77 8.77 -9.11 0.91
N VAL A 78 9.46 -9.17 -0.22
CA VAL A 78 10.06 -8.01 -0.88
C VAL A 78 9.58 -8.00 -2.32
N VAL A 79 9.21 -6.82 -2.82
CA VAL A 79 8.73 -6.63 -4.19
C VAL A 79 9.38 -5.38 -4.73
N ALA A 80 9.97 -5.45 -5.93
CA ALA A 80 10.49 -4.25 -6.58
C ALA A 80 9.35 -3.23 -6.78
N THR A 81 9.57 -1.97 -6.40
CA THR A 81 8.55 -0.91 -6.50
C THR A 81 8.06 -0.75 -7.95
N SER A 82 8.93 -1.02 -8.93
CA SER A 82 8.62 -1.06 -10.37
C SER A 82 7.51 -2.06 -10.74
N ASN A 83 7.27 -3.08 -9.93
CA ASN A 83 6.24 -4.09 -10.13
C ASN A 83 4.95 -3.82 -9.33
N VAL A 84 4.88 -2.73 -8.57
CA VAL A 84 3.69 -2.33 -7.80
C VAL A 84 2.85 -1.39 -8.64
N PHE A 85 1.66 -1.84 -9.03
CA PHE A 85 0.68 -1.03 -9.76
C PHE A 85 -0.33 -0.44 -8.79
N VAL A 86 -0.62 0.84 -8.93
CA VAL A 86 -1.53 1.60 -8.06
C VAL A 86 -2.70 2.17 -8.88
N THR A 87 -3.88 2.19 -8.29
CA THR A 87 -5.05 2.91 -8.82
C THR A 87 -4.99 4.38 -8.40
N GLU A 88 -5.62 5.27 -9.16
CA GLU A 88 -5.79 6.65 -8.74
C GLU A 88 -7.00 6.80 -7.81
N TYR A 89 -7.02 7.85 -6.99
CA TYR A 89 -8.18 8.12 -6.12
C TYR A 89 -9.46 8.45 -6.90
N VAL A 90 -9.31 8.91 -8.15
CA VAL A 90 -10.45 9.16 -9.04
C VAL A 90 -11.13 7.86 -9.49
N ASP A 91 -10.43 6.73 -9.44
CA ASP A 91 -10.94 5.40 -9.81
C ASP A 91 -11.67 4.71 -8.65
N ALA A 92 -12.04 5.43 -7.58
CA ALA A 92 -12.65 4.83 -6.40
C ALA A 92 -14.00 4.14 -6.70
N ASP A 93 -14.69 4.57 -7.76
CA ASP A 93 -15.96 4.03 -8.22
C ASP A 93 -15.87 2.57 -8.70
N ILE A 94 -14.70 2.08 -9.12
CA ILE A 94 -14.52 0.68 -9.54
C ILE A 94 -14.80 -0.34 -8.43
N PHE A 95 -14.76 0.10 -7.16
CA PHE A 95 -15.00 -0.73 -5.98
C PHE A 95 -16.46 -0.69 -5.51
N GLU A 96 -17.29 0.19 -6.07
CA GLU A 96 -18.69 0.33 -5.69
C GLU A 96 -19.55 -0.82 -6.22
N THR A 97 -20.54 -1.26 -5.43
CA THR A 97 -21.47 -2.29 -5.87
C THR A 97 -22.51 -1.65 -6.80
N THR A 98 -22.63 -2.16 -8.03
CA THR A 98 -23.65 -1.72 -8.97
C THR A 98 -25.06 -1.94 -8.40
N GLU A 99 -25.98 -0.98 -8.58
CA GLU A 99 -27.33 -1.00 -8.00
C GLU A 99 -28.16 -2.25 -8.36
N ASP A 100 -27.90 -2.85 -9.52
CA ASP A 100 -28.55 -4.07 -10.00
C ASP A 100 -28.08 -5.35 -9.28
N LYS A 101 -26.96 -5.29 -8.55
CA LYS A 101 -26.26 -6.45 -7.96
C LYS A 101 -26.17 -6.42 -6.44
N LEU A 102 -27.14 -5.79 -5.78
CA LEU A 102 -27.25 -5.75 -4.31
C LEU A 102 -27.18 -7.13 -3.64
N TYR A 103 -27.58 -8.20 -4.34
CA TYR A 103 -27.47 -9.58 -3.85
C TYR A 103 -26.03 -10.06 -3.59
N ARG A 104 -25.00 -9.35 -4.10
CA ARG A 104 -23.58 -9.64 -3.88
C ARG A 104 -23.03 -9.02 -2.58
N ASP A 105 -23.70 -8.02 -2.04
CA ASP A 105 -23.31 -7.39 -0.77
C ASP A 105 -23.96 -8.15 0.40
N PRO A 106 -23.17 -8.74 1.32
CA PRO A 106 -23.69 -9.36 2.54
C PRO A 106 -24.59 -8.45 3.38
N ASN A 107 -24.33 -7.13 3.38
CA ASN A 107 -25.11 -6.15 4.14
C ASN A 107 -26.53 -5.96 3.60
N SER A 108 -26.76 -6.24 2.31
CA SER A 108 -28.09 -6.18 1.70
C SER A 108 -29.05 -7.22 2.27
N TYR A 109 -28.54 -8.31 2.83
CA TYR A 109 -29.37 -9.34 3.44
C TYR A 109 -29.77 -8.94 4.86
N LYS A 110 -31.03 -8.54 5.03
CA LYS A 110 -31.67 -8.29 6.34
C LYS A 110 -31.96 -9.59 7.10
N VAL A 111 -30.95 -10.44 7.31
CA VAL A 111 -31.07 -11.70 8.05
C VAL A 111 -31.40 -11.44 9.51
N MET A 112 -30.74 -10.46 10.15
CA MET A 112 -31.01 -10.14 11.55
C MET A 112 -32.42 -9.60 11.78
N ASP A 113 -32.94 -8.76 10.88
CA ASP A 113 -34.32 -8.29 10.97
C ASP A 113 -35.32 -9.46 10.89
N ARG A 114 -35.07 -10.43 10.00
CA ARG A 114 -35.89 -11.65 9.89
C ARG A 114 -35.81 -12.51 11.15
N ILE A 115 -34.62 -12.67 11.75
CA ILE A 115 -34.43 -13.40 13.00
C ILE A 115 -35.15 -12.70 14.16
N ASN A 116 -35.04 -11.39 14.27
CA ASN A 116 -35.69 -10.60 15.32
C ASN A 116 -37.21 -10.62 15.19
N ALA A 117 -37.74 -10.49 13.97
CA ALA A 117 -39.17 -10.61 13.69
C ALA A 117 -39.70 -12.03 13.96
N TYR A 118 -38.90 -13.08 13.71
CA TYR A 118 -39.24 -14.44 14.11
C TYR A 118 -39.33 -14.56 15.63
N LYS A 119 -38.27 -14.19 16.36
CA LYS A 119 -38.24 -14.22 17.84
C LYS A 119 -39.42 -13.46 18.44
N ALA A 120 -39.72 -12.25 17.98
CA ALA A 120 -40.83 -11.44 18.48
C ALA A 120 -42.22 -12.08 18.30
N ARG A 121 -42.40 -12.94 17.28
CA ARG A 121 -43.64 -13.71 17.08
C ARG A 121 -43.71 -14.90 18.02
N THR A 122 -42.60 -15.62 18.23
CA THR A 122 -42.55 -16.81 19.09
C THR A 122 -42.59 -16.46 20.58
N SER A 123 -42.06 -15.31 20.99
CA SER A 123 -42.06 -14.85 22.38
C SER A 123 -43.41 -14.30 22.89
N LYS A 124 -44.42 -14.19 22.01
CA LYS A 124 -45.77 -13.71 22.35
C LYS A 124 -46.79 -14.84 22.54
N VAL A 125 -46.34 -16.09 22.50
CA VAL A 125 -47.13 -17.31 22.81
C VAL A 125 -46.61 -17.89 24.12
#